data_AF-A0A7Y5X2H9-F1
#
_entry.id   AF-A0A7Y5X2H9-F1
#
_cell.length_a   1.000
_cell.length_b   1.000
_cell.length_c   1.000
_cell.angle_alpha   90.00
_cell.angle_beta   90.00
_cell.angle_gamma   90.00
#
_symmetry.space_group_name_H-M   'P 1'
#
loop_
_entity.id
_entity.type
_entity.pdbx_description
1 polymer ?
#
loop_
_entity_poly.entity_id
_entity_poly.type
_entity_poly.pdbx_seq_one_letter_code
_entity_poly.pdbx_strand_id
1 'polypeptide(L)'
;MIARSIALAVVALALAAPALGSDSREQQIENRVMCPTCHQLLVLSHSPVAERMRHFIREELAAGKSSGAIEHDLVDQFGPAVLASPPAAGFGLLAWLIPAGGLLAAAAVVLAFARAWRRRSSADDDTAEVSPELLRRLELELLAFDE
;
A
#
# COMPACT_ATOMS: atom_id res chain seq x y z
N MET A 1 20.59 15.73 1.88
CA MET A 1 20.68 14.79 3.01
C MET A 1 19.37 14.02 3.26
N ILE A 2 18.20 14.67 3.20
CA ILE A 2 16.88 14.07 3.48
C ILE A 2 16.51 12.89 2.56
N ALA A 3 16.88 12.94 1.28
CA ALA A 3 16.58 11.87 0.31
C ALA A 3 17.28 10.53 0.61
N ARG A 4 18.45 10.56 1.27
CA ARG A 4 19.19 9.35 1.65
C ARG A 4 18.56 8.65 2.87
N SER A 5 18.01 9.44 3.79
CA SER A 5 17.33 8.96 4.99
C SER A 5 16.03 8.20 4.65
N ILE A 6 15.29 8.69 3.65
CA ILE A 6 14.06 8.05 3.17
C ILE A 6 14.38 6.73 2.47
N ALA A 7 15.43 6.69 1.63
CA ALA A 7 15.85 5.47 0.96
C ALA A 7 16.30 4.38 1.97
N LEU A 8 17.04 4.76 3.02
CA LEU A 8 17.42 3.81 4.08
C LEU A 8 16.22 3.29 4.87
N ALA A 9 15.24 4.15 5.17
CA ALA A 9 14.03 3.75 5.88
C ALA A 9 13.18 2.76 5.06
N VAL A 10 13.06 2.97 3.75
CA VAL A 10 12.33 2.07 2.84
C VAL A 10 13.03 0.71 2.71
N VAL A 11 14.37 0.69 2.63
CA VAL A 11 15.15 -0.56 2.57
C VAL A 11 15.08 -1.33 3.89
N ALA A 12 15.15 -0.64 5.02
CA ALA A 12 15.01 -1.27 6.34
C ALA A 12 13.61 -1.88 6.54
N LEU A 13 12.57 -1.20 6.07
CA LEU A 13 11.19 -1.72 6.11
C LEU A 13 11.00 -2.94 5.18
N ALA A 14 11.71 -2.99 4.05
CA ALA A 14 11.67 -4.12 3.13
C ALA A 14 12.40 -5.38 3.65
N LEU A 15 13.39 -5.21 4.54
CA LEU A 15 14.17 -6.32 5.10
C LEU A 15 13.57 -6.91 6.38
N ALA A 16 12.55 -6.26 6.96
CA ALA A 16 11.78 -6.78 8.09
C ALA A 16 10.76 -7.84 7.62
N ALA A 17 11.23 -8.90 6.95
CA ALA A 17 10.40 -10.06 6.67
C ALA A 17 10.17 -10.83 7.98
N PRO A 18 8.92 -11.16 8.34
CA PRO A 18 8.67 -11.96 9.53
C PRO A 18 9.29 -13.35 9.31
N ALA A 19 10.06 -13.82 10.30
CA ALA A 19 10.59 -15.18 10.32
C ALA A 19 9.40 -16.15 10.26
N LEU A 20 9.28 -16.89 9.15
CA LEU A 20 8.19 -17.83 8.94
C LEU A 20 8.34 -19.00 9.89
N GLY A 21 7.39 -19.15 10.82
CA GLY A 21 7.20 -20.39 11.57
C GLY A 21 6.98 -21.56 10.60
N SER A 22 7.45 -22.74 10.98
CA SER A 22 7.25 -23.97 10.21
C SER A 22 5.82 -24.49 10.35
N ASP A 23 4.84 -23.71 9.86
CA ASP A 23 3.44 -24.13 9.82
C ASP A 23 3.27 -25.26 8.81
N SER A 24 2.41 -26.22 9.15
CA SER A 24 2.02 -27.28 8.21
C SER A 24 1.36 -26.67 6.97
N ARG A 25 1.44 -27.36 5.84
CA ARG A 25 0.84 -26.86 4.58
C ARG A 25 -0.68 -26.68 4.70
N GLU A 26 -1.34 -27.49 5.53
CA GLU A 26 -2.75 -27.35 5.91
C GLU A 26 -2.97 -26.07 6.72
N GLN A 27 -2.18 -25.82 7.78
CA GLN A 27 -2.27 -24.61 8.60
C GLN A 27 -2.03 -23.33 7.78
N GLN A 28 -1.10 -23.37 6.81
CA GLN A 28 -0.87 -22.22 5.92
C GLN A 28 -2.10 -21.87 5.05
N ILE A 29 -2.92 -22.86 4.71
CA ILE A 29 -4.17 -22.64 3.97
C ILE A 29 -5.26 -22.19 4.95
N GLU A 30 -5.38 -22.82 6.11
CA GLU A 30 -6.34 -22.43 7.15
C GLU A 30 -6.14 -20.99 7.65
N ASN A 31 -4.89 -20.50 7.67
CA ASN A 31 -4.54 -19.11 8.03
C ASN A 31 -4.94 -18.08 6.96
N ARG A 32 -5.32 -18.51 5.76
CA ARG A 32 -5.78 -17.65 4.65
C ARG A 32 -7.29 -17.73 4.41
N VAL A 33 -7.96 -18.65 5.11
CA VAL A 33 -9.37 -18.99 4.92
C VAL A 33 -10.17 -18.62 6.17
N MET A 34 -11.31 -17.98 5.98
CA MET A 34 -12.29 -17.66 7.01
C MET A 34 -13.50 -18.60 6.96
N CYS A 35 -14.06 -18.91 8.13
CA CYS A 35 -15.35 -19.58 8.21
C CYS A 35 -16.48 -18.56 7.99
N PRO A 36 -17.31 -18.69 6.95
CA PRO A 36 -18.33 -17.69 6.59
C PRO A 36 -19.43 -17.56 7.65
N THR A 37 -19.66 -18.61 8.45
CA THR A 37 -20.66 -18.58 9.53
C THR A 37 -20.08 -17.98 10.81
N CYS A 38 -18.81 -18.25 11.10
CA CYS A 38 -18.19 -17.90 12.38
C CYS A 38 -17.44 -16.57 12.35
N HIS A 39 -17.18 -16.00 11.16
CA HIS A 39 -16.45 -14.73 10.98
C HIS A 39 -15.07 -14.72 11.65
N GLN A 40 -14.41 -15.89 11.69
CA GLN A 40 -13.07 -16.07 12.23
C GLN A 40 -12.23 -16.93 11.29
N LEU A 41 -10.91 -16.92 11.45
CA LEU A 41 -10.01 -17.80 10.69
C LEU A 41 -10.35 -19.28 10.91
N LEU A 42 -10.18 -20.08 9.86
CA LEU A 42 -10.49 -21.51 9.88
C LEU A 42 -9.65 -22.24 10.94
N VAL A 43 -8.42 -21.80 11.18
CA VAL A 43 -7.53 -22.38 12.21
C VAL A 43 -8.09 -22.21 13.64
N LEU A 44 -8.86 -21.14 13.89
CA LEU A 44 -9.42 -20.83 15.22
C LEU A 44 -10.85 -21.39 15.39
N SER A 45 -11.56 -21.62 14.27
CA SER A 45 -12.95 -22.06 14.27
C SER A 45 -13.10 -23.57 14.46
N HIS A 46 -14.00 -24.00 15.34
CA HIS A 46 -14.34 -25.41 15.57
C HIS A 46 -15.80 -25.74 15.22
N SER A 47 -16.39 -25.02 14.25
CA SER A 47 -17.78 -25.27 13.84
C SER A 47 -17.91 -26.50 12.94
N PRO A 48 -19.11 -27.12 12.84
CA PRO A 48 -19.34 -28.22 11.89
C PRO A 48 -19.06 -27.83 10.43
N VAL A 49 -19.19 -26.54 10.08
CA VAL A 49 -18.85 -26.03 8.75
C VAL A 49 -17.33 -25.99 8.58
N ALA A 50 -16.61 -25.49 9.59
CA ALA A 50 -15.15 -25.45 9.59
C ALA A 50 -14.55 -26.86 9.44
N GLU A 51 -15.08 -27.85 10.15
CA GLU A 51 -14.59 -29.24 10.03
C GLU A 51 -14.80 -29.84 8.63
N ARG A 52 -15.91 -29.54 7.97
CA ARG A 52 -16.11 -29.94 6.57
C ARG A 52 -15.10 -29.29 5.64
N MET A 53 -14.80 -28.01 5.84
CA MET A 53 -13.79 -27.30 5.05
C MET A 53 -12.39 -27.88 5.28
N ARG A 54 -12.03 -28.21 6.53
CA ARG A 54 -10.75 -28.88 6.84
C ARG A 54 -10.64 -30.25 6.20
N HIS A 55 -11.72 -31.03 6.23
CA HIS A 55 -11.76 -32.32 5.53
C HIS A 55 -11.51 -32.15 4.03
N PHE A 56 -12.20 -31.19 3.41
CA PHE A 56 -12.01 -30.87 2.00
C PHE A 56 -10.56 -30.46 1.68
N ILE A 57 -9.96 -29.58 2.50
CA ILE A 57 -8.56 -29.16 2.34
C ILE A 57 -7.60 -30.37 2.41
N ARG A 58 -7.83 -31.31 3.34
CA ARG A 58 -7.00 -32.51 3.45
C ARG A 58 -7.12 -33.43 2.23
N GLU A 59 -8.32 -33.62 1.71
CA GLU A 59 -8.55 -34.42 0.49
C GLU A 59 -7.83 -33.81 -0.70
N GLU A 60 -7.90 -32.49 -0.85
CA GLU A 60 -7.28 -31.77 -1.96
C GLU A 60 -5.75 -31.71 -1.85
N LEU A 61 -5.22 -31.59 -0.63
CA LEU A 61 -3.79 -31.73 -0.34
C LEU A 61 -3.31 -33.15 -0.65
N ALA A 62 -4.09 -34.18 -0.30
CA ALA A 62 -3.80 -35.57 -0.64
C ALA A 62 -3.84 -35.81 -2.16
N ALA A 63 -4.69 -35.08 -2.89
CA ALA A 63 -4.72 -35.06 -4.35
C ALA A 63 -3.53 -34.31 -4.98
N GLY A 64 -2.62 -33.73 -4.18
CA GLY A 64 -1.41 -33.06 -4.65
C GLY A 64 -1.64 -31.67 -5.23
N LYS A 65 -2.81 -31.06 -5.00
CA LYS A 65 -3.13 -29.73 -5.53
C LYS A 65 -2.27 -28.63 -4.91
N SER A 66 -2.15 -27.52 -5.63
CA SER A 66 -1.46 -26.30 -5.15
C SER A 66 -2.37 -25.53 -4.20
N SER A 67 -1.80 -24.73 -3.28
CA SER A 67 -2.62 -23.97 -2.33
C SER A 67 -3.59 -23.00 -3.02
N GLY A 68 -3.18 -22.41 -4.15
CA GLY A 68 -4.06 -21.52 -4.93
C GLY A 68 -5.22 -22.25 -5.61
N ALA A 69 -5.00 -23.50 -6.06
CA ALA A 69 -6.09 -24.32 -6.59
C ALA A 69 -7.08 -24.71 -5.49
N ILE A 70 -6.59 -25.08 -4.30
CA ILE A 70 -7.43 -25.40 -3.15
C ILE A 70 -8.27 -24.20 -2.72
N GLU A 71 -7.67 -23.01 -2.67
CA GLU A 71 -8.36 -21.74 -2.39
C GLU A 71 -9.47 -21.44 -3.42
N HIS A 72 -9.22 -21.71 -4.70
CA HIS A 72 -10.22 -21.56 -5.76
C HIS A 72 -11.39 -22.53 -5.59
N ASP A 73 -11.10 -23.82 -5.39
CA ASP A 73 -12.12 -24.85 -5.24
C ASP A 73 -12.95 -24.65 -3.94
N LEU A 74 -12.34 -24.08 -2.90
CA LEU A 74 -13.02 -23.62 -1.69
C LEU A 74 -14.02 -22.49 -1.98
N VAL A 75 -13.64 -21.52 -2.82
CA VAL A 75 -14.56 -20.42 -3.21
C VAL A 75 -15.72 -20.96 -4.04
N ASP A 76 -15.45 -21.91 -4.94
CA ASP A 76 -16.50 -22.50 -5.79
C ASP A 76 -17.52 -23.30 -4.98
N GLN A 77 -17.10 -24.01 -3.93
CA GLN A 77 -18.00 -24.78 -3.06
C GLN A 77 -18.66 -23.97 -1.94
N PHE A 78 -17.90 -23.09 -1.28
CA PHE A 78 -18.32 -22.43 -0.03
C PHE A 78 -18.59 -20.92 -0.20
N GLY A 79 -18.27 -20.34 -1.37
CA GLY A 79 -18.52 -18.95 -1.74
C GLY A 79 -17.32 -18.02 -1.54
N PRO A 80 -17.41 -16.77 -2.03
CA PRO A 80 -16.29 -15.81 -2.03
C PRO A 80 -15.93 -15.28 -0.64
N ALA A 81 -16.84 -15.35 0.34
CA ALA A 81 -16.61 -14.89 1.72
C ALA A 81 -15.67 -15.81 2.54
N VAL A 82 -15.20 -16.88 1.92
CA VAL A 82 -14.35 -17.91 2.53
C VAL A 82 -12.88 -17.49 2.51
N LEU A 83 -12.46 -16.64 1.57
CA LEU A 83 -11.10 -16.11 1.57
C LEU A 83 -10.99 -14.90 2.49
N ALA A 84 -9.91 -14.85 3.28
CA ALA A 84 -9.62 -13.70 4.14
C ALA A 84 -9.27 -12.44 3.32
N SER A 85 -8.83 -12.60 2.07
CA SER A 85 -8.57 -11.51 1.14
C SER A 85 -9.44 -11.63 -0.11
N PRO A 86 -9.95 -10.51 -0.66
CA PRO A 86 -10.66 -10.54 -1.92
C PRO A 86 -9.73 -11.08 -3.03
N PRO A 87 -10.17 -12.04 -3.85
CA PRO A 87 -9.34 -12.65 -4.87
C PRO A 87 -8.87 -11.58 -5.86
N ALA A 88 -7.61 -11.63 -6.28
CA ALA A 88 -7.04 -10.72 -7.29
C ALA A 88 -7.54 -11.02 -8.72
N ALA A 89 -8.78 -11.49 -8.85
CA ALA A 89 -9.42 -11.85 -10.12
C ALA A 89 -10.84 -11.26 -10.17
N GLY A 90 -11.27 -10.86 -11.36
CA GLY A 90 -12.60 -10.28 -11.60
C GLY A 90 -12.84 -8.98 -10.80
N PHE A 91 -13.91 -8.94 -10.03
CA PHE A 91 -14.31 -7.74 -9.27
C PHE A 91 -13.31 -7.37 -8.16
N GLY A 92 -12.54 -8.32 -7.65
CA GLY A 92 -11.51 -8.04 -6.64
C GLY A 92 -10.33 -7.25 -7.19
N LEU A 93 -10.12 -7.20 -8.52
CA LEU A 93 -9.15 -6.28 -9.13
C LEU A 93 -9.54 -4.81 -8.91
N LEU A 94 -10.83 -4.46 -8.87
CA LEU A 94 -11.24 -3.07 -8.62
C LEU A 94 -10.84 -2.63 -7.21
N ALA A 95 -10.91 -3.53 -6.23
CA ALA A 95 -10.48 -3.24 -4.85
C ALA A 95 -8.99 -2.85 -4.78
N TRP A 96 -8.18 -3.32 -5.72
CA TRP A 96 -6.76 -2.95 -5.85
C TRP A 96 -6.51 -1.77 -6.80
N LEU A 97 -7.26 -1.68 -7.90
CA LEU A 97 -7.11 -0.62 -8.90
C LEU A 97 -7.54 0.75 -8.37
N ILE A 98 -8.59 0.82 -7.55
CA ILE A 98 -9.07 2.08 -6.97
C ILE A 98 -8.00 2.74 -6.10
N PRO A 99 -7.40 2.09 -5.09
CA PRO A 99 -6.37 2.71 -4.27
C PRO A 99 -5.10 3.05 -5.06
N ALA A 100 -4.65 2.16 -5.95
CA ALA A 100 -3.49 2.43 -6.80
C ALA A 100 -3.73 3.61 -7.77
N GLY A 101 -4.89 3.63 -8.43
CA GLY A 101 -5.30 4.69 -9.34
C GLY A 101 -5.50 6.02 -8.63
N GLY A 102 -6.10 6.02 -7.44
CA GLY A 102 -6.26 7.21 -6.61
C GLY A 102 -4.92 7.84 -6.22
N LEU A 103 -3.93 7.01 -5.87
CA LEU A 103 -2.59 7.48 -5.52
C LEU A 103 -1.88 8.12 -6.73
N LEU A 104 -1.98 7.48 -7.91
CA LEU A 104 -1.43 8.01 -9.16
C LEU A 104 -2.11 9.33 -9.57
N ALA A 105 -3.43 9.42 -9.45
CA ALA A 105 -4.19 10.63 -9.74
C ALA A 105 -3.80 11.78 -8.80
N ALA A 106 -3.69 11.52 -7.50
CA ALA A 106 -3.25 12.51 -6.52
C ALA A 106 -1.83 13.02 -6.83
N ALA A 107 -0.90 12.11 -7.15
CA ALA A 107 0.46 12.48 -7.54
C ALA A 107 0.48 13.34 -8.81
N ALA A 108 -0.34 13.01 -9.81
CA ALA A 108 -0.45 13.78 -11.05
C ALA A 108 -0.97 15.20 -10.79
N VAL A 109 -1.99 15.36 -9.93
CA VAL A 109 -2.54 16.67 -9.56
C VAL A 109 -1.49 17.53 -8.86
N VAL A 110 -0.77 16.98 -7.88
CA VAL A 110 0.30 17.70 -7.16
C VAL A 110 1.40 18.13 -8.11
N LEU A 111 1.82 17.24 -9.02
CA LEU A 111 2.85 17.56 -10.02
C LEU A 111 2.38 18.62 -11.02
N ALA A 112 1.11 18.60 -11.42
CA ALA A 112 0.53 19.61 -12.30
C ALA A 112 0.47 20.98 -11.61
N PHE A 113 0.00 21.03 -10.36
CA PHE A 113 -0.02 22.24 -9.55
C PHE A 113 1.39 22.80 -9.31
N ALA A 114 2.33 21.95 -8.91
CA ALA A 114 3.73 22.36 -8.70
C ALA A 114 4.37 22.93 -9.97
N ARG A 115 4.09 22.32 -11.14
CA ARG A 115 4.55 22.86 -12.44
C ARG A 115 3.88 24.18 -12.78
N ALA A 116 2.58 24.32 -12.56
CA ALA A 116 1.84 25.55 -12.81
C ALA A 116 2.33 26.70 -11.93
N TRP A 117 2.67 26.40 -10.67
CA TRP A 117 3.18 27.39 -9.73
C TRP A 117 4.61 27.83 -10.07
N ARG A 118 5.49 26.88 -10.40
CA ARG A 118 6.85 27.18 -10.90
C ARG A 118 6.85 28.04 -12.16
N ARG A 119 5.94 27.78 -13.11
CA ARG A 119 5.83 28.58 -14.35
C ARG A 119 5.37 30.01 -14.09
N ARG A 120 4.59 30.27 -13.03
CA ARG A 120 4.22 31.63 -12.62
C ARG A 120 5.37 32.36 -11.93
N SER A 121 6.15 31.68 -11.10
CA SER A 121 7.34 32.28 -10.49
C SER A 121 8.42 32.62 -11.51
N SER A 122 8.60 31.81 -12.57
CA SER A 122 9.55 32.17 -13.64
C SER A 122 9.12 33.37 -14.49
N ALA A 123 7.86 33.80 -14.45
CA ALA A 123 7.41 35.03 -15.09
C ALA A 123 7.62 36.28 -14.20
N ASP A 124 7.89 36.08 -12.91
CA ASP A 124 8.19 37.12 -11.92
C ASP A 124 9.71 37.29 -11.71
N ASP A 125 10.51 36.28 -12.08
CA ASP A 125 11.95 36.21 -11.86
C ASP A 125 12.79 36.87 -12.99
N ASP A 126 12.19 37.28 -14.10
CA ASP A 126 12.94 37.81 -15.27
C ASP A 126 13.23 39.33 -15.17
N THR A 127 12.66 40.04 -14.19
CA THR A 127 13.00 41.46 -13.91
C THR A 127 12.77 41.84 -12.45
N ALA A 128 13.18 41.02 -11.49
CA ALA A 128 13.50 41.53 -10.16
C ALA A 128 14.89 42.20 -10.21
N GLU A 129 15.05 43.17 -11.13
CA GLU A 129 16.15 44.10 -11.09
C GLU A 129 15.99 44.88 -9.79
N VAL A 130 16.89 44.62 -8.83
CA VAL A 130 16.87 45.25 -7.51
C VAL A 130 16.85 46.76 -7.74
N SER A 131 15.73 47.40 -7.44
CA SER A 131 15.58 48.82 -7.75
C SER A 131 16.66 49.60 -7.00
N PRO A 132 17.35 50.56 -7.65
CA PRO A 132 18.45 51.31 -7.03
C PRO A 132 17.99 52.05 -5.77
N GLU A 133 16.69 52.34 -5.66
CA GLU A 133 16.07 52.91 -4.46
C GLU A 133 16.06 51.94 -3.27
N LEU A 134 15.80 50.63 -3.50
CA LEU A 134 15.81 49.62 -2.43
C LEU A 134 17.23 49.43 -1.87
N LEU A 135 18.24 49.39 -2.74
CA LEU A 135 19.65 49.30 -2.34
C LEU A 135 20.06 50.52 -1.51
N ARG A 136 19.69 51.72 -1.97
CA ARG A 136 19.99 52.97 -1.26
C ARG A 136 19.34 52.99 0.13
N ARG A 137 18.10 52.50 0.26
CA ARG A 137 17.42 52.38 1.55
C ARG A 137 18.11 51.39 2.48
N LEU A 138 18.51 50.22 1.98
CA LEU A 138 19.23 49.21 2.76
C LEU A 138 20.60 49.73 3.24
N GLU A 139 21.30 50.48 2.40
CA GLU A 139 22.60 51.05 2.75
C GLU A 139 22.47 52.11 3.86
N LEU A 140 21.41 52.92 3.83
CA LEU A 140 21.10 53.86 4.91
C LEU A 140 20.75 53.15 6.22
N GLU A 141 20.00 52.04 6.16
CA GLU A 141 19.69 51.24 7.34
C GLU A 141 20.94 50.57 7.94
N LEU A 142 21.85 50.09 7.08
CA LEU A 142 23.12 49.49 7.53
C LEU A 142 23.99 50.54 8.24
N LEU A 143 24.18 51.71 7.64
CA LEU A 143 24.96 52.80 8.23
C LEU A 143 24.37 53.31 9.55
N ALA A 144 23.06 53.27 9.72
CA ALA A 144 22.40 53.66 10.97
C ALA A 144 22.56 52.62 12.11
N PHE A 145 22.92 51.37 11.80
CA PHE A 145 23.16 50.32 12.79
C PHE A 145 24.62 50.26 13.29
N ASP A 146 25.55 50.81 12.52
CA ASP A 146 26.99 50.85 12.84
C ASP A 146 27.40 52.06 13.71
N GLU A 147 26.48 53.02 13.92
CA GLU A 147 26.63 54.18 14.85
C GLU A 147 26.03 53.89 16.23
#